data_AF-A0A819U8M5-F1
#
_entry.id   AF-A0A819U8M5-F1
#
_cell.length_a   1.000
_cell.length_b   1.000
_cell.length_c   1.000
_cell.angle_alpha   90.00
_cell.angle_beta   90.00
_cell.angle_gamma   90.00
#
_symmetry.space_group_name_H-M   'P 1'
#
loop_
_entity.id
_entity.type
_entity.pdbx_description
1 polymer ?
#
loop_
_entity_poly.entity_id
_entity_poly.type
_entity_poly.pdbx_seq_one_letter_code
_entity_poly.pdbx_strand_id
1 'polypeptide(L)'
;MIIFDACCFLYCIKALLSFNSNSISYDFSHINKSIRHTAIILAKIPSIKVLKHLNALVKVGINAFVMCDEEPSKYINSTNRILYVSNEHLAQYGISLNLVWDRVFVWLYNQSWIDYVWLIEDDVTWSNIHHIVDFFNRYANNSA
;
A
#
# COMPACT_ATOMS: atom_id res chain seq x y z
N MET A 1 -13.53 -6.87 -6.54
CA MET A 1 -14.24 -7.17 -5.28
C MET A 1 -13.42 -6.55 -4.17
N ILE A 2 -13.94 -5.51 -3.52
CA ILE A 2 -13.30 -4.89 -2.35
C ILE A 2 -13.93 -5.58 -1.14
N ILE A 3 -13.14 -6.31 -0.37
CA ILE A 3 -13.60 -6.94 0.88
C ILE A 3 -13.32 -5.95 2.00
N PHE A 4 -14.37 -5.53 2.70
CA PHE A 4 -14.29 -4.72 3.91
C PHE A 4 -14.48 -5.65 5.11
N ASP A 5 -13.45 -5.82 5.95
CA ASP A 5 -13.59 -6.50 7.24
C ASP A 5 -13.30 -5.52 8.38
N ALA A 6 -14.24 -5.42 9.31
CA ALA A 6 -14.37 -4.32 10.26
C ALA A 6 -13.83 -4.73 11.64
N CYS A 7 -12.58 -4.36 11.94
CA CYS A 7 -12.12 -4.16 13.33
C CYS A 7 -10.72 -3.51 13.45
N CYS A 8 -9.95 -3.49 12.38
CA CYS A 8 -8.76 -2.66 12.17
C CYS A 8 -8.68 -2.59 10.66
N PHE A 9 -8.82 -1.41 10.06
CA PHE A 9 -9.20 -1.30 8.66
C PHE A 9 -8.05 -1.67 7.71
N LEU A 10 -7.85 -2.97 7.52
CA LEU A 10 -6.92 -3.55 6.57
C LEU A 10 -7.69 -3.78 5.27
N TYR A 11 -7.41 -2.97 4.26
CA TYR A 11 -8.07 -3.10 2.96
C TYR A 11 -7.15 -3.82 2.00
N CYS A 12 -7.61 -4.96 1.48
CA CYS A 12 -7.00 -5.61 0.33
C CYS A 12 -7.71 -5.14 -0.93
N ILE A 13 -7.04 -4.32 -1.75
CA ILE A 13 -7.57 -3.89 -3.04
C ILE A 13 -6.85 -4.69 -4.12
N LYS A 14 -7.61 -5.52 -4.85
CA LYS A 14 -7.15 -5.99 -6.15
C LYS A 14 -7.13 -4.78 -7.08
N ALA A 15 -5.95 -4.36 -7.52
CA ALA A 15 -5.82 -3.26 -8.46
C ALA A 15 -6.59 -3.64 -9.74
N LEU A 16 -7.75 -3.03 -9.93
CA LEU A 16 -8.61 -3.27 -11.08
C LEU A 16 -8.05 -2.49 -12.26
N LEU A 17 -6.99 -3.02 -12.88
CA LEU A 17 -6.54 -2.59 -14.19
C LEU A 17 -7.14 -3.50 -15.23
N SER A 18 -8.40 -3.22 -15.58
CA SER A 18 -9.02 -3.75 -16.79
C SER A 18 -9.54 -2.61 -17.63
N PHE A 19 -8.69 -1.71 -18.09
CA PHE A 19 -9.02 -0.86 -19.24
C PHE A 19 -7.80 -0.59 -20.14
N ASN A 20 -7.91 -1.16 -21.34
CA ASN A 20 -7.20 -0.85 -22.57
C ASN A 20 -5.67 -1.05 -22.63
N SER A 21 -5.26 -2.27 -22.93
CA SER A 21 -4.08 -2.51 -23.77
C SER A 21 -4.21 -3.89 -24.41
N ASN A 22 -3.89 -3.96 -25.71
CA ASN A 22 -3.80 -5.17 -26.50
C ASN A 22 -3.19 -6.32 -25.68
N SER A 23 -3.90 -7.44 -25.62
CA SER A 23 -3.57 -8.62 -24.84
C SER A 23 -2.17 -9.15 -25.18
N ILE A 24 -1.19 -8.79 -24.36
CA ILE A 24 0.05 -9.56 -24.24
C ILE A 24 -0.16 -10.49 -23.05
N SER A 25 -0.48 -11.75 -23.35
CA SER A 25 -0.55 -12.82 -22.36
C SER A 25 0.86 -13.17 -21.92
N TYR A 26 1.30 -12.60 -20.80
CA TYR A 26 2.52 -13.05 -20.14
C TYR A 26 2.19 -14.27 -19.27
N ASP A 27 2.81 -15.40 -19.57
CA ASP A 27 2.77 -16.59 -18.72
C ASP A 27 3.62 -16.33 -17.47
N PHE A 28 2.93 -16.16 -16.34
CA PHE A 28 3.53 -15.86 -15.04
C PHE A 28 3.55 -17.07 -14.09
N SER A 29 3.44 -18.29 -14.62
CA SER A 29 3.37 -19.54 -13.85
C SER A 29 4.55 -19.79 -12.89
N HIS A 30 5.65 -19.06 -13.01
CA HIS A 30 6.87 -19.26 -12.22
C HIS A 30 7.34 -18.06 -11.38
N ILE A 31 6.59 -16.95 -11.32
CA ILE A 31 6.96 -15.84 -10.43
C ILE A 31 6.37 -16.08 -9.04
N ASN A 32 7.24 -16.09 -8.03
CA ASN A 32 6.86 -16.18 -6.63
C ASN A 32 5.82 -15.09 -6.30
N LYS A 33 4.56 -15.49 -6.11
CA LYS A 33 3.39 -14.58 -6.00
C LYS A 33 3.54 -13.52 -4.90
N SER A 34 4.40 -13.79 -3.90
CA SER A 34 4.79 -12.87 -2.83
C SER A 34 5.26 -11.49 -3.33
N ILE A 35 5.86 -11.39 -4.54
CA ILE A 35 6.40 -10.12 -5.08
C ILE A 35 5.29 -9.15 -5.53
N ARG A 36 4.03 -9.61 -5.64
CA ARG A 36 2.89 -8.81 -6.14
C ARG A 36 2.03 -8.15 -5.05
N HIS A 37 2.44 -8.28 -3.78
CA HIS A 37 1.74 -7.69 -2.64
C HIS A 37 2.54 -6.51 -2.08
N THR A 38 1.90 -5.35 -2.00
CA THR A 38 2.47 -4.14 -1.42
C THR A 38 1.68 -3.71 -0.20
N ALA A 39 2.35 -3.34 0.89
CA ALA A 39 1.72 -2.71 2.05
C ALA A 39 1.96 -1.19 2.02
N ILE A 40 0.93 -0.41 2.34
CA ILE A 40 1.03 1.04 2.47
C ILE A 40 0.44 1.41 3.82
N ILE A 41 1.29 1.94 4.70
CA ILE A 41 0.85 2.53 5.95
C ILE A 41 0.36 3.95 5.64
N LEU A 42 -0.88 4.23 6.01
CA LEU A 42 -1.51 5.54 5.87
C LEU A 42 -1.25 6.31 7.16
N ALA A 43 -0.61 7.46 7.06
CA ALA A 43 -0.30 8.29 8.21
C ALA A 43 -0.44 9.76 7.86
N LYS A 44 -0.74 10.60 8.85
CA LYS A 44 -0.66 12.05 8.65
C LYS A 44 0.79 12.50 8.41
N ILE A 45 1.70 12.00 9.26
CA ILE A 45 3.13 12.30 9.26
C ILE A 45 3.95 11.03 9.49
N PRO A 46 5.21 10.94 9.03
CA PRO A 46 6.07 9.77 9.22
C PRO A 46 6.66 9.74 10.64
N SER A 47 5.82 9.49 11.64
CA SER A 47 6.25 9.43 13.05
C SER A 47 7.23 8.28 13.32
N ILE A 48 7.98 8.35 14.44
CA ILE A 48 8.88 7.26 14.87
C ILE A 48 8.14 5.92 14.97
N LYS A 49 6.88 5.92 15.42
CA LYS A 49 6.04 4.72 15.50
C LYS A 49 5.78 4.14 14.10
N VAL A 50 5.37 4.98 13.16
CA VAL A 50 5.10 4.60 11.76
C VAL A 50 6.36 4.05 11.09
N LEU A 51 7.50 4.72 11.27
CA LEU A 51 8.78 4.28 10.70
C LEU A 51 9.26 2.95 11.31
N LYS A 52 9.05 2.71 12.60
CA LYS A 52 9.31 1.41 13.23
C LYS A 52 8.41 0.32 12.63
N HIS A 53 7.14 0.62 12.38
CA HIS A 53 6.20 -0.31 11.76
C HIS A 53 6.61 -0.64 10.31
N LEU A 54 6.94 0.37 9.51
CA LEU A 54 7.49 0.22 8.16
C LEU A 54 8.72 -0.71 8.16
N ASN A 55 9.68 -0.44 9.05
CA ASN A 55 10.90 -1.23 9.14
C ASN A 55 10.62 -2.68 9.56
N ALA A 56 9.65 -2.92 10.44
CA ALA A 56 9.24 -4.26 10.83
C ALA A 56 8.69 -5.06 9.65
N LEU A 57 7.83 -4.45 8.83
CA LEU A 57 7.28 -5.07 7.61
C LEU A 57 8.38 -5.40 6.59
N VAL A 58 9.28 -4.44 6.32
CA VAL A 58 10.40 -4.63 5.39
C VAL A 58 11.33 -5.75 5.88
N LYS A 59 11.59 -5.83 7.18
CA LYS A 59 12.47 -6.86 7.78
C LYS A 59 11.94 -8.28 7.57
N VAL A 60 10.62 -8.45 7.50
CA VAL A 60 10.00 -9.76 7.22
C VAL A 60 9.72 -10.00 5.73
N GLY A 61 10.30 -9.19 4.85
CA GLY A 61 10.26 -9.38 3.40
C GLY A 61 9.02 -8.80 2.71
N ILE A 62 8.20 -8.00 3.41
CA ILE A 62 7.05 -7.33 2.79
C ILE A 62 7.51 -6.07 2.06
N ASN A 63 7.06 -5.89 0.81
CA ASN A 63 7.24 -4.62 0.10
C ASN A 63 6.34 -3.55 0.72
N ALA A 64 6.90 -2.69 1.58
CA ALA A 64 6.12 -1.72 2.35
C ALA A 64 6.56 -0.27 2.09
N PHE A 65 5.57 0.62 2.15
CA PHE A 65 5.68 2.07 2.03
C PHE A 65 4.85 2.78 3.10
N VAL A 66 5.08 4.08 3.27
CA VAL A 66 4.24 4.98 4.05
C VAL A 66 3.71 6.05 3.10
N MET A 67 2.40 6.27 3.04
CA MET A 67 1.80 7.44 2.38
C MET A 67 1.49 8.49 3.44
N CYS A 68 1.90 9.73 3.21
CA CYS A 68 1.70 10.83 4.13
C CYS A 68 0.69 11.88 3.61
N ASP A 69 -0.06 12.49 4.53
CA ASP A 69 -0.83 13.72 4.24
C ASP A 69 0.08 14.93 4.01
N GLU A 70 1.13 15.02 4.83
CA GLU A 70 2.05 16.14 4.83
C GLU A 70 3.30 15.84 4.00
N GLU A 71 3.86 16.89 3.41
CA GLU A 71 5.02 16.80 2.53
C GLU A 71 6.26 16.27 3.29
N PRO A 72 6.93 15.20 2.81
CA PRO A 72 8.04 14.56 3.50
C PRO A 72 9.27 15.45 3.68
N SER A 73 9.44 16.48 2.83
CA SER A 73 10.56 17.43 2.87
C SER A 73 10.65 18.17 4.21
N LYS A 74 9.55 18.21 4.97
CA LYS A 74 9.47 18.77 6.32
C LYS A 74 10.09 17.89 7.40
N TYR A 75 10.47 16.65 7.08
CA TYR A 75 11.00 15.68 8.05
C TYR A 75 12.40 15.20 7.66
N ILE A 76 13.31 15.26 8.62
CA ILE A 76 14.70 14.80 8.47
C ILE A 76 14.69 13.26 8.34
N ASN A 77 15.43 12.72 7.37
CA ASN A 77 15.54 11.29 7.02
C ASN A 77 14.38 10.70 6.20
N SER A 78 13.93 11.39 5.14
CA SER A 78 13.02 10.79 4.17
C SER A 78 13.69 9.59 3.47
N THR A 79 13.24 8.39 3.83
CA THR A 79 13.60 7.17 3.09
C THR A 79 12.88 7.17 1.73
N ASN A 80 13.40 6.44 0.75
CA ASN A 80 12.71 6.20 -0.52
C ASN A 80 11.40 5.38 -0.39
N ARG A 81 11.01 5.01 0.84
CA ARG A 81 9.79 4.30 1.18
C ARG A 81 8.68 5.21 1.73
N ILE A 82 8.94 6.51 1.83
CA ILE A 82 7.90 7.52 2.13
C ILE A 82 7.40 8.09 0.82
N LEU A 83 6.10 7.96 0.59
CA LEU A 83 5.37 8.40 -0.58
C LEU A 83 4.60 9.67 -0.25
N TYR A 84 4.50 10.55 -1.25
CA TYR A 84 3.71 11.76 -1.20
C TYR A 84 3.21 12.09 -2.60
N VAL A 85 1.90 12.33 -2.70
CA VAL A 85 1.27 12.88 -3.90
C VAL A 85 0.96 14.33 -3.59
N SER A 86 1.36 15.29 -4.42
CA SER A 86 1.13 16.71 -4.15
C SER A 86 -0.34 17.11 -4.36
N ASN A 87 -0.75 18.24 -3.77
CA ASN A 87 -2.12 18.76 -3.94
C ASN A 87 -2.41 19.13 -5.40
N GLU A 88 -1.42 19.63 -6.13
CA GLU A 88 -1.52 19.94 -7.55
C GLU A 88 -1.83 18.69 -8.35
N HIS A 89 -1.23 17.56 -7.98
CA HIS A 89 -1.48 16.27 -8.62
C HIS A 89 -2.88 15.72 -8.27
N LEU A 90 -3.34 15.86 -7.01
CA LEU A 90 -4.71 15.51 -6.63
C LEU A 90 -5.76 16.33 -7.41
N ALA A 91 -5.51 17.63 -7.60
CA ALA A 91 -6.41 18.53 -8.31
C ALA A 91 -6.64 18.13 -9.78
N GLN A 92 -5.66 17.46 -10.42
CA GLN A 92 -5.81 16.93 -11.78
C GLN A 92 -6.90 15.85 -11.89
N TYR A 93 -7.23 15.19 -10.79
CA TYR A 93 -8.29 14.18 -10.70
C TYR A 93 -9.60 14.76 -10.13
N GLY A 94 -9.70 16.08 -9.93
CA GLY A 94 -10.87 16.73 -9.35
C GLY A 94 -11.06 16.45 -7.86
N ILE A 95 -10.02 15.98 -7.16
CA ILE A 95 -10.09 15.66 -5.74
C ILE A 95 -9.75 16.90 -4.91
N SER A 96 -10.70 17.32 -4.07
CA SER A 96 -10.56 18.49 -3.19
C SER A 96 -10.27 18.14 -1.73
N LEU A 97 -10.54 16.90 -1.32
CA LEU A 97 -10.21 16.39 0.01
C LEU A 97 -8.76 15.91 -0.03
N ASN A 98 -7.93 16.47 0.84
CA ASN A 98 -6.48 16.26 0.84
C ASN A 98 -6.10 15.23 1.90
N LEU A 99 -6.81 14.09 1.93
CA LEU A 99 -6.57 13.02 2.89
C LEU A 99 -5.62 11.98 2.32
N VAL A 100 -5.01 11.21 3.21
CA VAL A 100 -3.99 10.20 2.88
C VAL A 100 -4.59 9.11 1.99
N TRP A 101 -5.89 8.86 2.18
CA TRP A 101 -6.72 8.01 1.35
C TRP A 101 -6.76 8.46 -0.10
N ASP A 102 -7.03 9.75 -0.35
CA ASP A 102 -7.09 10.30 -1.70
C ASP A 102 -5.73 10.19 -2.41
N ARG A 103 -4.66 10.50 -1.68
CA ARG A 103 -3.28 10.39 -2.17
C ARG A 103 -2.92 8.95 -2.50
N VAL A 104 -3.30 7.98 -1.68
CA VAL A 104 -2.96 6.57 -1.95
C VAL A 104 -3.69 6.06 -3.19
N PHE A 105 -4.95 6.44 -3.41
CA PHE A 105 -5.68 6.05 -4.62
C PHE A 105 -5.06 6.64 -5.88
N VAL A 106 -4.71 7.92 -5.88
CA VAL A 106 -4.06 8.57 -7.02
C VAL A 106 -2.67 7.99 -7.29
N TRP A 107 -1.91 7.65 -6.24
CA TRP A 107 -0.62 6.99 -6.42
C TRP A 107 -0.79 5.60 -7.04
N LEU A 108 -1.72 4.79 -6.50
CA LEU A 108 -2.02 3.43 -6.98
C LEU A 108 -2.53 3.42 -8.42
N TYR A 109 -3.30 4.44 -8.82
CA TYR A 109 -3.77 4.60 -10.20
C TYR A 109 -2.61 4.57 -11.21
N ASN A 110 -1.43 5.05 -10.81
CA ASN A 110 -0.24 5.10 -11.64
C ASN A 110 0.67 3.87 -11.49
N GLN A 111 0.31 2.86 -10.69
CA GLN A 111 1.15 1.67 -10.44
C GLN A 111 0.60 0.42 -11.14
N SER A 112 0.94 0.24 -12.42
CA SER A 112 0.46 -0.89 -13.23
C SER A 112 1.01 -2.27 -12.85
N TRP A 113 2.03 -2.31 -12.00
CA TRP A 113 2.75 -3.53 -11.62
C TRP A 113 2.28 -4.11 -10.26
N ILE A 114 1.39 -3.42 -9.54
CA ILE A 114 0.86 -3.86 -8.25
C ILE A 114 -0.46 -4.59 -8.48
N ASP A 115 -0.54 -5.88 -8.11
CA ASP A 115 -1.80 -6.64 -8.20
C ASP A 115 -2.64 -6.48 -6.93
N TYR A 116 -1.98 -6.48 -5.78
CA TYR A 116 -2.61 -6.41 -4.47
C TYR A 116 -1.93 -5.37 -3.60
N VAL A 117 -2.73 -4.49 -3.02
CA VAL A 117 -2.28 -3.53 -2.02
C VAL A 117 -3.02 -3.74 -0.71
N TRP A 118 -2.26 -3.68 0.38
CA TRP A 118 -2.73 -3.68 1.75
C TRP A 118 -2.61 -2.28 2.31
N LEU A 119 -3.74 -1.62 2.57
CA LEU A 119 -3.77 -0.31 3.20
C LEU A 119 -3.92 -0.49 4.71
N ILE A 120 -3.01 0.11 5.48
CA ILE A 120 -2.86 -0.09 6.94
C ILE A 120 -2.92 1.27 7.62
N GLU A 121 -3.85 1.49 8.53
CA GLU A 121 -3.88 2.71 9.36
C GLU A 121 -2.68 2.75 10.33
N ASP A 122 -2.21 3.95 10.69
CA ASP A 122 -1.02 4.14 11.55
C ASP A 122 -1.20 3.71 13.01
N ASP A 123 -2.44 3.50 13.43
CA ASP A 123 -2.83 3.02 14.75
C ASP A 123 -2.82 1.48 14.84
N VAL A 124 -2.88 0.78 13.71
CA VAL A 124 -2.82 -0.69 13.64
C VAL A 124 -1.43 -1.15 14.03
N THR A 125 -1.38 -1.97 15.08
CA THR A 125 -0.14 -2.57 15.58
C THR A 125 -0.30 -4.08 15.68
N TRP A 126 0.81 -4.78 15.48
CA TRP A 126 0.87 -6.23 15.55
C TRP A 126 1.78 -6.63 16.70
N SER A 127 1.28 -7.49 17.60
CA SER A 127 2.10 -8.07 18.67
C SER A 127 3.18 -9.00 18.11
N ASN A 128 2.90 -9.67 16.99
CA ASN A 128 3.85 -10.48 16.24
C ASN A 128 3.76 -10.17 14.74
N ILE A 129 4.80 -9.56 14.20
CA ILE A 129 4.87 -9.18 12.78
C ILE A 129 4.85 -10.40 11.84
N HIS A 130 5.23 -11.60 12.30
CA HIS A 130 5.19 -12.79 11.44
C HIS A 130 3.75 -13.20 11.08
N HIS A 131 2.76 -12.88 11.93
CA HIS A 131 1.36 -13.16 11.62
C HIS A 131 0.86 -12.38 10.39
N ILE A 132 1.42 -11.20 10.11
CA ILE A 132 1.01 -10.43 8.92
C ILE A 132 1.51 -11.09 7.63
N VAL A 133 2.68 -11.73 7.68
CA VAL A 133 3.23 -12.47 6.54
C VAL A 133 2.34 -13.67 6.23
N ASP A 134 1.97 -14.43 7.26
CA ASP A 134 1.06 -15.57 7.11
C ASP A 134 -0.31 -15.12 6.59
N PHE A 135 -0.84 -14.02 7.11
CA PHE A 135 -2.09 -13.43 6.65
C PHE A 135 -2.01 -13.05 5.16
N PHE A 136 -0.98 -12.33 4.74
CA PHE A 136 -0.79 -11.92 3.35
C PHE A 136 -0.64 -13.13 2.42
N ASN A 137 0.12 -14.14 2.84
CA ASN A 137 0.33 -15.36 2.07
C ASN A 137 -0.94 -16.19 1.90
N ARG A 138 -1.84 -16.23 2.89
CA ARG A 138 -3.14 -16.93 2.79
C ARG A 138 -4.05 -16.29 1.75
N TYR A 139 -4.16 -14.95 1.77
CA TYR A 139 -4.97 -14.21 0.81
C TYR A 139 -4.38 -14.23 -0.61
N ALA A 140 -3.05 -14.15 -0.74
CA ALA A 140 -2.35 -14.25 -2.02
C ALA A 140 -2.63 -15.56 -2.77
N ASN A 141 -2.83 -16.64 -2.03
CA ASN A 141 -2.93 -18.00 -2.57
C ASN A 141 -4.37 -18.52 -2.68
N ASN A 142 -5.39 -17.66 -2.49
CA ASN A 142 -6.81 -18.06 -2.59
C ASN A 142 -7.12 -19.33 -1.76
N SER A 143 -6.59 -19.42 -0.55
CA SER A 143 -6.93 -20.49 0.40
C SER A 143 -7.95 -20.05 1.45
N ALA A 144 -8.68 -18.96 1.19
CA ALA A 144 -9.77 -18.44 2.02
C ALA A 144 -11.13 -18.78 1.38
#